data_AF-A0A8B6FMR0-F1
#
_entry.id   AF-A0A8B6FMR0-F1
#
_cell.length_a   1.000
_cell.length_b   1.000
_cell.length_c   1.000
_cell.angle_alpha   90.00
_cell.angle_beta   90.00
_cell.angle_gamma   90.00
#
_symmetry.space_group_name_H-M   'P 1'
#
loop_
_entity.id
_entity.type
_entity.pdbx_description
1 polymer ?
#
loop_
_entity_poly.entity_id
_entity_poly.type
_entity_poly.pdbx_seq_one_letter_code
_entity_poly.pdbx_strand_id
1 'polypeptide(L)'
;MAELKRPLDEYISDNFPKGIIKVLRNPSRLGLIKARLKGWRESTGQVVVFFDSHMEVNIDWLQPLLTEVKKDRKTIAMGVLDYVNAESFEYRFNEGYMTRYGFDWRLVFFETFFRQDQIGATEEDVRP
;
A
#
# COMPACT_ATOMS: atom_id res chain seq x y z
N MET A 1 24.94 -4.43 -3.42
CA MET A 1 24.77 -2.95 -3.52
C MET A 1 25.15 -2.39 -4.90
N ALA A 2 25.86 -3.11 -5.78
CA ALA A 2 26.18 -2.65 -7.13
C ALA A 2 24.93 -2.58 -8.04
N GLU A 3 24.02 -3.55 -7.91
CA GLU A 3 22.81 -3.67 -8.75
C GLU A 3 21.88 -2.46 -8.73
N LEU A 4 21.70 -1.80 -7.58
CA LEU A 4 20.71 -0.72 -7.43
C LEU A 4 21.19 0.65 -7.95
N LYS A 5 22.40 0.73 -8.52
CA LYS A 5 22.93 1.96 -9.13
C LYS A 5 22.71 1.91 -10.64
N ARG A 6 23.80 1.92 -11.41
CA ARG A 6 23.79 1.88 -12.87
C ARG A 6 22.97 0.70 -13.44
N PRO A 7 23.08 -0.55 -12.94
CA PRO A 7 22.32 -1.66 -13.51
C PRO A 7 20.81 -1.46 -13.43
N LEU A 8 20.30 -0.90 -12.32
CA LEU A 8 18.88 -0.54 -12.20
C LEU A 8 18.48 0.57 -13.18
N ASP A 9 19.32 1.59 -13.37
CA ASP A 9 19.04 2.69 -14.29
C ASP A 9 18.99 2.20 -15.75
N GLU A 10 19.90 1.29 -16.12
CA GLU A 10 19.94 0.61 -17.43
C GLU A 10 18.70 -0.27 -17.62
N TYR A 11 18.39 -1.14 -16.65
CA TYR A 11 17.20 -2.00 -16.70
C TYR A 11 15.91 -1.19 -16.90
N ILE A 12 15.74 -0.07 -16.18
CA ILE A 12 14.56 0.78 -16.33
C ILE A 12 14.50 1.40 -17.73
N SER A 13 15.63 1.90 -18.25
CA SER A 13 15.71 2.51 -19.58
C SER A 13 15.38 1.53 -20.70
N ASP A 14 15.81 0.28 -20.55
CA ASP A 14 15.67 -0.75 -21.59
C ASP A 14 14.27 -1.39 -21.61
N ASN A 15 13.58 -1.43 -20.46
CA ASN A 15 12.32 -2.18 -20.30
C ASN A 15 11.06 -1.30 -20.18
N PHE A 16 11.19 0.01 -19.94
CA PHE A 16 10.04 0.88 -19.70
C PHE A 16 10.05 2.15 -20.56
N PRO A 17 8.87 2.68 -20.96
CA PRO A 17 8.77 3.97 -21.65
C PRO A 17 9.47 5.11 -20.91
N LYS A 18 10.15 5.99 -21.65
CA LYS A 18 10.83 7.16 -21.07
C LYS A 18 9.85 8.02 -20.28
N GLY A 19 10.21 8.33 -19.04
CA GLY A 19 9.45 9.21 -18.16
C GLY A 19 8.38 8.51 -17.30
N ILE A 20 8.13 7.21 -17.48
CA ILE A 20 7.15 6.48 -16.65
C ILE A 20 7.70 6.15 -15.24
N ILE A 21 9.00 5.85 -15.14
CA ILE A 21 9.69 5.58 -13.88
C ILE A 21 10.78 6.64 -13.69
N LYS A 22 10.85 7.21 -12.47
CA LYS A 22 11.88 8.16 -12.05
C LYS A 22 12.53 7.67 -10.76
N VAL A 23 13.85 7.44 -10.80
CA VAL A 23 14.63 7.03 -9.62
C VAL A 23 15.18 8.26 -8.91
N LEU A 24 14.80 8.45 -7.65
CA LEU A 24 15.31 9.52 -6.80
C LEU A 24 16.35 8.99 -5.83
N ARG A 25 17.61 9.43 -5.96
CA ARG A 25 18.71 9.00 -5.08
C ARG A 25 18.94 10.02 -3.96
N ASN A 26 19.07 9.55 -2.73
CA ASN A 26 19.46 10.39 -1.60
C ASN A 26 20.99 10.37 -1.44
N PRO A 27 21.62 11.52 -1.12
CA PRO A 27 23.07 11.58 -0.93
C PRO A 27 23.52 10.82 0.33
N SER A 28 22.61 10.59 1.28
CA SER A 28 22.84 9.88 2.53
C SER A 28 21.60 9.12 2.99
N ARG A 29 21.74 8.27 4.02
CA ARG A 29 20.61 7.51 4.60
C ARG A 29 19.70 8.45 5.38
N LEU A 30 18.51 8.73 4.83
CA LEU A 30 17.53 9.63 5.47
C LEU A 30 16.46 8.90 6.31
N GLY A 31 16.33 7.57 6.14
CA GLY A 31 15.22 6.79 6.70
C GLY A 31 13.94 6.87 5.87
N LEU A 32 12.98 6.00 6.19
CA LEU A 32 11.75 5.77 5.42
C LEU A 32 10.91 7.03 5.23
N ILE A 33 10.65 7.77 6.32
CA ILE A 33 9.76 8.94 6.31
C ILE A 33 10.29 10.02 5.36
N LYS A 34 11.56 10.41 5.49
CA LYS A 34 12.17 11.45 4.66
C LYS A 34 12.28 11.01 3.19
N ALA A 35 12.52 9.72 2.93
CA ALA A 35 12.52 9.19 1.57
C ALA A 35 11.12 9.26 0.93
N ARG A 36 10.06 8.87 1.66
CA ARG A 36 8.67 8.99 1.20
C ARG A 36 8.28 10.44 0.92
N LEU A 37 8.64 11.37 1.80
CA LEU A 37 8.38 12.81 1.61
C LEU A 37 9.09 13.38 0.38
N LYS A 38 10.32 12.92 0.09
CA LYS A 38 11.03 13.33 -1.14
C LYS A 38 10.31 12.84 -2.40
N GLY A 39 9.87 11.58 -2.41
CA GLY A 39 9.08 11.04 -3.52
C GLY A 39 7.75 11.79 -3.71
N TRP A 40 7.05 12.08 -2.61
CA TRP A 40 5.81 12.85 -2.62
C TRP A 40 5.97 14.24 -3.24
N ARG A 41 7.02 14.99 -2.87
CA ARG A 41 7.27 16.35 -3.42
C ARG A 41 7.54 16.38 -4.92
N GLU A 42 8.08 15.29 -5.47
CA GLU A 42 8.37 15.16 -6.91
C GLU A 42 7.18 14.58 -7.69
N SER A 43 6.15 14.07 -7.01
CA SER A 43 4.97 13.48 -7.64
C SER A 43 4.03 14.57 -8.17
N THR A 44 3.47 14.32 -9.35
CA THR A 44 2.56 15.25 -10.05
C THR A 44 1.13 14.72 -10.18
N GLY A 45 0.88 13.50 -9.70
CA GLY A 45 -0.44 12.86 -9.75
C GLY A 45 -1.45 13.54 -8.82
N GLN A 46 -2.73 13.42 -9.15
CA GLN A 46 -3.83 13.91 -8.30
C GLN A 46 -3.97 13.12 -6.99
N VAL A 47 -3.52 11.86 -7.00
CA VAL A 47 -3.49 10.95 -5.86
C VAL A 47 -2.09 10.32 -5.82
N VAL A 48 -1.55 10.14 -4.62
CA VAL A 48 -0.24 9.53 -4.39
C VAL A 48 -0.44 8.23 -3.64
N VAL A 49 0.05 7.13 -4.21
CA VAL A 49 0.01 5.80 -3.60
C VAL A 49 1.41 5.44 -3.13
N PHE A 50 1.51 4.96 -1.89
CA PHE A 50 2.77 4.50 -1.33
C PHE A 50 2.79 2.97 -1.34
N PHE A 51 3.89 2.42 -1.87
CA PHE A 51 4.19 0.99 -1.85
C PHE A 51 5.53 0.76 -1.18
N ASP A 52 5.67 -0.42 -0.59
CA ASP A 52 6.98 -0.95 -0.24
C ASP A 52 7.58 -1.68 -1.44
N SER A 53 8.92 -1.78 -1.47
CA SER A 53 9.66 -2.29 -2.64
C SER A 53 9.53 -3.79 -2.89
N HIS A 54 8.73 -4.48 -2.08
CA HIS A 54 8.56 -5.94 -2.06
C HIS A 54 7.08 -6.33 -2.05
N MET A 55 6.23 -5.47 -2.63
CA MET A 55 4.81 -5.70 -2.77
C MET A 55 4.46 -6.15 -4.19
N GLU A 56 3.46 -7.01 -4.29
CA GLU A 56 2.77 -7.37 -5.53
C GLU A 56 1.32 -6.87 -5.44
N VAL A 57 0.77 -6.40 -6.55
CA VAL A 57 -0.59 -5.85 -6.60
C VAL A 57 -1.51 -6.80 -7.36
N ASN A 58 -2.73 -6.95 -6.87
CA ASN A 58 -3.73 -7.80 -7.50
C ASN A 58 -4.38 -7.13 -8.72
N ILE A 59 -5.18 -7.87 -9.48
CA ILE A 59 -5.97 -7.33 -10.60
C ILE A 59 -6.95 -6.28 -10.06
N ASP A 60 -7.08 -5.17 -10.77
CA ASP A 60 -8.01 -4.07 -10.46
C ASP A 60 -7.90 -3.49 -9.04
N TRP A 61 -6.73 -3.59 -8.42
CA TRP A 61 -6.48 -3.10 -7.05
C TRP A 61 -6.66 -1.58 -6.88
N LEU A 62 -6.45 -0.79 -7.93
CA LEU A 62 -6.35 0.66 -7.83
C LEU A 62 -7.71 1.36 -7.95
N GLN A 63 -8.55 0.94 -8.89
CA GLN A 63 -9.86 1.52 -9.18
C GLN A 63 -10.78 1.65 -7.95
N PRO A 64 -10.92 0.63 -7.06
CA PRO A 64 -11.76 0.77 -5.87
C PRO A 64 -11.20 1.82 -4.90
N LEU A 65 -9.87 1.90 -4.73
CA LEU A 65 -9.24 2.88 -3.85
C LEU A 65 -9.44 4.31 -4.35
N LEU A 66 -9.23 4.54 -5.65
CA LEU A 66 -9.45 5.85 -6.26
C LEU A 66 -10.92 6.27 -6.23
N THR A 67 -11.85 5.32 -6.29
CA THR A 67 -13.29 5.59 -6.19
C THR A 67 -13.64 6.19 -4.84
N GLU A 68 -13.10 5.68 -3.73
CA GLU A 68 -13.33 6.23 -2.39
C GLU A 68 -12.69 7.62 -2.22
N VAL A 69 -11.47 7.82 -2.71
CA VAL A 69 -10.80 9.14 -2.68
C VAL A 69 -11.54 10.17 -3.56
N LYS A 70 -12.19 9.72 -4.64
CA LYS A 70 -13.00 10.59 -5.51
C LYS A 70 -14.29 11.03 -4.81
N LYS A 71 -14.93 10.17 -4.02
CA LYS A 71 -16.14 10.51 -3.24
C LYS A 71 -15.85 11.59 -2.20
N ASP A 72 -14.74 11.46 -1.48
CA ASP A 72 -14.26 12.48 -0.55
C ASP A 72 -12.72 12.60 -0.61
N ARG A 73 -12.24 13.79 -0.97
CA ARG A 73 -10.82 14.11 -1.08
C ARG A 73 -10.07 14.08 0.26
N LYS A 74 -10.78 14.03 1.38
CA LYS A 74 -10.21 13.88 2.73
C LYS A 74 -9.99 12.42 3.12
N THR A 75 -10.46 11.47 2.32
CA THR A 75 -10.31 10.04 2.57
C THR A 75 -8.89 9.57 2.23
N ILE A 76 -8.29 8.80 3.13
CA ILE A 76 -7.12 7.96 2.86
C ILE A 76 -7.63 6.54 2.66
N ALA A 77 -7.54 6.03 1.43
CA ALA A 77 -7.94 4.66 1.12
C ALA A 77 -6.74 3.71 1.27
N MET A 78 -6.99 2.52 1.81
CA MET A 78 -6.01 1.44 1.93
C MET A 78 -6.63 0.15 1.39
N GLY A 79 -5.85 -0.59 0.59
CA GLY A 79 -6.24 -1.93 0.16
C GLY A 79 -6.03 -2.96 1.27
N VAL A 80 -6.62 -4.13 1.10
CA VAL A 80 -6.32 -5.29 1.95
C VAL A 80 -4.87 -5.72 1.69
N LEU A 81 -4.15 -6.04 2.77
CA LEU A 81 -2.78 -6.53 2.71
C LEU A 81 -2.79 -8.05 2.87
N ASP A 82 -2.59 -8.75 1.76
CA ASP A 82 -2.39 -10.19 1.75
C ASP A 82 -0.94 -10.57 2.11
N TYR A 83 -0.72 -11.85 2.41
CA TYR A 83 0.58 -12.35 2.82
C TYR A 83 1.27 -13.06 1.65
N VAL A 84 2.50 -12.68 1.36
CA VAL A 84 3.40 -13.44 0.49
C VAL A 84 4.49 -14.07 1.35
N ASN A 85 4.63 -15.39 1.26
CA ASN A 85 5.66 -16.11 2.01
C ASN A 85 7.06 -15.69 1.51
N ALA A 86 7.92 -15.24 2.43
CA ALA A 86 9.25 -14.72 2.09
C ALA A 86 10.22 -15.77 1.52
N GLU A 87 9.99 -17.06 1.77
CA GLU A 87 10.86 -18.16 1.30
C GLU A 87 10.27 -18.85 0.08
N SER A 88 8.98 -19.20 0.11
CA SER A 88 8.33 -19.96 -0.97
C SER A 88 7.68 -19.06 -2.03
N PHE A 89 7.54 -17.76 -1.79
CA PHE A 89 6.74 -16.82 -2.60
C PHE A 89 5.28 -17.25 -2.78
N GLU A 90 4.79 -18.12 -1.88
CA GLU A 90 3.39 -18.52 -1.87
C GLU A 90 2.52 -17.33 -1.45
N TYR A 91 1.60 -16.95 -2.34
CA TYR A 91 0.57 -15.97 -2.06
C TYR A 91 -0.56 -16.60 -1.23
N ARG A 92 -0.86 -15.98 -0.10
CA ARG A 92 -1.91 -16.38 0.83
C ARG A 92 -2.82 -15.19 1.11
N PHE A 93 -4.10 -15.38 0.85
CA PHE A 93 -5.16 -14.42 1.14
C PHE A 93 -6.21 -15.06 2.03
N ASN A 94 -6.97 -14.23 2.73
CA ASN A 94 -8.07 -14.66 3.57
C ASN A 94 -9.39 -14.24 2.91
N GLU A 95 -10.25 -15.20 2.59
CA GLU A 95 -11.59 -14.90 2.11
C GLU A 95 -12.40 -14.20 3.22
N GLY A 96 -13.10 -13.11 2.87
CA GLY A 96 -13.89 -12.34 3.84
C GLY A 96 -13.05 -11.55 4.85
N TYR A 97 -11.77 -11.28 4.56
CA TYR A 97 -10.88 -10.56 5.46
C TYR A 97 -11.32 -9.12 5.70
N MET A 98 -12.02 -8.90 6.80
CA MET A 98 -12.41 -7.58 7.29
C MET A 98 -11.64 -7.26 8.56
N THR A 99 -10.54 -6.53 8.39
CA THR A 99 -9.70 -6.07 9.48
C THR A 99 -9.71 -4.56 9.61
N ARG A 100 -9.30 -4.13 10.79
CA ARG A 100 -9.03 -2.75 11.14
C ARG A 100 -7.70 -2.67 11.86
N TYR A 101 -7.18 -1.46 11.89
CA TYR A 101 -5.87 -1.18 12.47
C TYR A 101 -6.00 -0.24 13.66
N GLY A 102 -5.13 -0.43 14.65
CA GLY A 102 -5.08 0.39 15.85
C GLY A 102 -3.66 0.43 16.42
N PHE A 103 -3.55 0.99 17.61
CA PHE A 103 -2.31 0.94 18.39
C PHE A 103 -2.64 0.78 19.87
N ASP A 104 -1.74 0.13 20.61
CA ASP A 104 -1.87 -0.01 22.05
C ASP A 104 -1.30 1.20 22.80
N TRP A 105 -1.37 1.22 24.13
CA TRP A 105 -0.85 2.33 24.94
C TRP A 105 0.68 2.50 24.88
N ARG A 106 1.40 1.55 24.29
CA ARG A 106 2.84 1.66 23.99
C ARG A 106 3.09 2.26 22.60
N LEU A 107 2.02 2.64 21.91
CA LEU A 107 2.01 3.13 20.52
C LEU A 107 2.50 2.08 19.52
N VAL A 108 2.28 0.79 19.83
CA VAL A 108 2.60 -0.31 18.92
C VAL A 108 1.38 -0.60 18.05
N PHE A 109 1.57 -0.55 16.74
CA PHE A 109 0.55 -0.88 15.75
C PHE A 109 0.09 -2.34 15.87
N PHE A 110 -1.20 -2.58 15.70
CA PHE A 110 -1.75 -3.92 15.53
C PHE A 110 -2.88 -3.94 14.50
N GLU A 111 -3.09 -5.12 13.94
CA GLU A 111 -4.26 -5.49 13.15
C GLU A 111 -5.23 -6.29 14.02
N THR A 112 -6.53 -6.06 13.85
CA THR A 112 -7.58 -6.84 14.52
C THR A 112 -8.83 -6.92 13.65
N PHE A 113 -9.69 -7.89 13.92
CA PHE A 113 -10.96 -8.03 13.21
C PHE A 113 -11.99 -7.03 13.72
N PHE A 114 -12.98 -6.74 12.86
CA PHE A 114 -14.20 -6.09 13.33
C PHE A 114 -14.90 -7.00 14.34
N ARG A 115 -15.46 -6.40 15.38
CA ARG A 115 -16.36 -7.12 16.29
C ARG A 115 -17.73 -7.28 15.62
N GLN A 116 -18.49 -8.28 16.02
CA GLN A 116 -19.81 -8.55 15.44
C GLN A 116 -20.74 -7.33 15.48
N ASP A 117 -20.71 -6.56 16.58
CA ASP A 117 -21.48 -5.32 16.76
C ASP A 117 -21.07 -4.17 15.81
N GLN A 118 -19.96 -4.32 15.07
CA GLN A 118 -19.37 -3.31 14.21
C GLN A 118 -19.48 -3.64 12.72
N ILE A 119 -19.90 -4.86 12.39
CA ILE A 119 -20.03 -5.34 10.99
C ILE A 119 -21.35 -4.86 10.35
N GLY A 120 -22.18 -4.13 11.10
CA GLY A 120 -23.53 -3.74 10.69
C GLY A 120 -24.55 -4.84 11.01
N ALA A 121 -25.84 -4.54 10.87
CA ALA A 121 -26.89 -5.53 11.08
C ALA A 121 -26.74 -6.67 10.07
N THR A 122 -26.71 -7.92 10.51
CA THR A 122 -26.78 -9.08 9.62
C THR A 122 -28.22 -9.35 9.21
N GLU A 123 -28.47 -10.15 8.17
CA GLU A 123 -29.85 -10.60 7.83
C GLU A 123 -30.53 -11.36 8.99
N GLU A 124 -29.74 -11.86 9.95
CA GLU A 124 -30.19 -12.50 11.19
C GLU A 124 -30.54 -11.49 12.31
N ASP A 125 -30.15 -10.22 12.18
CA ASP A 125 -30.56 -9.14 13.08
C ASP A 125 -32.00 -8.69 12.77
N VAL A 126 -32.94 -9.62 12.87
CA VAL A 126 -34.38 -9.33 12.86
C VAL A 126 -34.73 -8.73 14.22
N ARG A 127 -34.47 -7.44 14.41
CA ARG A 127 -35.07 -6.71 15.53
C ARG A 127 -36.60 -6.71 15.34
N PRO A 128 -37.39 -7.03 16.37
CA PRO A 128 -38.84 -6.88 16.32
C PRO A 128 -39.26 -5.43 16.07
#